data_AF-A0A367QJS2-F1
#
_entry.id   AF-A0A367QJS2-F1
#
_cell.length_a   1.000
_cell.length_b   1.000
_cell.length_c   1.000
_cell.angle_alpha   90.00
_cell.angle_beta   90.00
_cell.angle_gamma   90.00
#
_symmetry.space_group_name_H-M   'P 1'
#
loop_
_entity.id
_entity.type
_entity.pdbx_description
1 polymer ?
#
loop_
_entity_poly.entity_id
_entity_poly.type
_entity_poly.pdbx_seq_one_letter_code
_entity_poly.pdbx_strand_id
1 'polypeptide(L)'
;MIGTNNILNKNGNYLKISDIIHQQNQILQVVLDSISFNETGIKSKLLNLDKPCYIIKVEGKIGVTNEGYLSAYNQQKTEQAEIIIAVPPISTQQLGDANFLKFHGVKYAYATGAMAQGIASEELVIALGKEKILSSFGAGGLSPARVEAAINRIQQALPQGPYAFNLLHSPSEPAIERGVVDLYLKHQVRTVEASAFLDLSDNIIYYRAAGLSLNTANQIEIKNKIIAKISRREVATKFLQPAPTKILKQLVEQGLITELQASLAEKIPVADDITVEADSGGHTDNRPLVCLLPSILELRDEIQNKFSYEKPVRVGVAGGIATPQSALAAFMMGAAYVVTGSINQSCIEAGTSEHTKNLLAQAEMADVMMAPAADMFEMGVKLQVLKRGTLFPLRAQKLFELYKNYDSIEDIPLAERDKLEKQVLRKSLEAVWEETVTYLSQRNPDKLTKVVNNPKLKMALIFRWYLGLSSRWSNFGEKGREMDYQIWCGPAMGSFNDWVRGSYLSDSKNRHVVDVANHIMTGAAFLYRIQSLKIQGLQMPASYSEYRPFNFQ
;
A
#
# COMPACT_ATOMS: atom_id res chain seq x y z
N MET A 1 19.31 -21.72 -42.71
CA MET A 1 18.09 -22.57 -42.65
C MET A 1 18.01 -23.14 -41.24
N ILE A 2 17.26 -22.48 -40.35
CA ILE A 2 16.92 -23.01 -39.04
C ILE A 2 15.71 -23.90 -39.28
N GLY A 3 15.88 -25.22 -39.14
CA GLY A 3 14.82 -26.18 -39.34
C GLY A 3 13.70 -25.97 -38.32
N THR A 4 12.55 -25.52 -38.80
CA THR A 4 11.30 -25.36 -38.04
C THR A 4 10.68 -26.74 -37.81
N ASN A 5 10.90 -27.32 -36.64
CA ASN A 5 10.14 -28.45 -36.15
C ASN A 5 9.30 -27.98 -34.96
N ASN A 6 8.21 -27.25 -35.25
CA ASN A 6 7.13 -27.08 -34.29
C ASN A 6 6.82 -28.46 -33.69
N ILE A 7 6.93 -28.62 -32.36
CA ILE A 7 6.41 -29.80 -31.70
C ILE A 7 4.87 -29.73 -31.82
N LEU A 8 4.34 -30.33 -32.89
CA LEU A 8 2.91 -30.32 -33.20
C LEU A 8 2.16 -31.13 -32.13
N ASN A 9 1.48 -30.41 -31.24
CA ASN A 9 0.56 -30.98 -30.27
C ASN A 9 -0.64 -31.59 -31.00
N LYS A 10 -0.87 -32.90 -30.85
CA LYS A 10 -1.95 -33.63 -31.52
C LYS A 10 -3.33 -33.47 -30.85
N ASN A 11 -3.44 -32.72 -29.75
CA ASN A 11 -4.71 -32.45 -29.06
C ASN A 11 -5.25 -31.03 -29.31
N GLY A 12 -6.57 -30.88 -29.26
CA GLY A 12 -7.28 -29.60 -29.35
C GLY A 12 -7.22 -28.72 -28.09
N ASN A 13 -6.23 -28.92 -27.20
CA ASN A 13 -6.08 -28.14 -25.96
C ASN A 13 -5.20 -26.89 -26.13
N TYR A 14 -4.73 -26.62 -27.35
CA TYR A 14 -4.04 -25.39 -27.77
C TYR A 14 -2.69 -25.10 -27.10
N LEU A 15 -2.11 -26.01 -26.32
CA LEU A 15 -0.75 -25.86 -25.78
C LEU A 15 0.30 -26.06 -26.90
N LYS A 16 1.34 -25.22 -26.91
CA LYS A 16 2.48 -25.33 -27.86
C LYS A 16 3.81 -25.05 -27.14
N ILE A 17 4.91 -25.53 -27.71
CA ILE A 17 6.27 -25.33 -27.19
C ILE A 17 7.09 -24.58 -28.23
N SER A 18 7.77 -23.52 -27.82
CA SER A 18 8.67 -22.72 -28.66
C SER A 18 9.91 -23.50 -29.08
N ASP A 19 10.41 -23.24 -30.29
CA ASP A 19 11.64 -23.87 -30.82
C ASP A 19 12.93 -23.28 -30.20
N ILE A 20 12.82 -22.20 -29.41
CA ILE A 20 13.94 -21.49 -28.77
C ILE A 20 14.10 -21.97 -27.31
N ILE A 21 14.37 -23.26 -27.11
CA ILE A 21 14.58 -23.83 -25.77
C ILE A 21 15.83 -24.70 -25.76
N HIS A 22 16.71 -24.50 -24.78
CA HIS A 22 17.75 -25.47 -24.43
C HIS A 22 17.12 -26.60 -23.60
N GLN A 23 16.85 -27.74 -24.23
CA GLN A 23 16.33 -28.92 -23.55
C GLN A 23 17.39 -29.52 -22.62
N GLN A 24 17.13 -29.50 -21.31
CA GLN A 24 17.74 -30.47 -20.40
C GLN A 24 16.71 -31.59 -20.18
N ASN A 25 16.85 -32.68 -20.94
CA ASN A 25 15.99 -33.85 -20.78
C ASN A 25 16.34 -34.55 -19.46
N GLN A 26 15.65 -34.16 -18.39
CA GLN A 26 15.64 -34.93 -17.15
C GLN A 26 14.58 -36.03 -17.29
N ILE A 27 15.02 -37.29 -17.19
CA ILE A 27 14.12 -38.45 -17.19
C ILE A 27 13.50 -38.56 -15.79
N LEU A 28 12.34 -37.92 -15.60
CA LEU A 28 11.47 -38.17 -14.45
C LEU A 28 10.44 -39.23 -14.83
N GLN A 29 10.13 -40.13 -13.89
CA GLN A 29 8.97 -41.00 -14.04
C GLN A 29 7.72 -40.25 -13.57
N VAL A 30 6.68 -40.36 -14.38
CA VAL A 30 5.39 -39.68 -14.18
C VAL A 30 4.30 -40.74 -14.07
N VAL A 31 3.36 -40.55 -13.13
CA VAL A 31 2.15 -41.37 -13.04
C VAL A 31 1.22 -40.99 -14.19
N LEU A 32 1.05 -41.84 -15.21
CA LEU A 32 0.29 -41.51 -16.43
C LEU A 32 -1.15 -41.05 -16.14
N ASP A 33 -1.83 -41.69 -15.18
CA ASP A 33 -3.21 -41.34 -14.78
C ASP A 33 -3.33 -39.96 -14.13
N SER A 34 -2.22 -39.39 -13.67
CA SER A 34 -2.21 -38.04 -13.09
C SER A 34 -2.26 -36.95 -14.15
N ILE A 35 -1.96 -37.24 -15.42
CA ILE A 35 -1.80 -36.25 -16.48
C ILE A 35 -3.17 -35.74 -16.94
N SER A 36 -3.35 -34.41 -16.93
CA SER A 36 -4.55 -33.79 -17.53
C SER A 36 -4.28 -33.25 -18.92
N PHE A 37 -5.18 -33.60 -19.83
CA PHE A 37 -5.22 -33.10 -21.20
C PHE A 37 -6.42 -32.18 -21.48
N ASN A 38 -7.44 -32.17 -20.60
CA ASN A 38 -8.61 -31.31 -20.69
C ASN A 38 -8.41 -29.98 -19.96
N GLU A 39 -9.20 -28.96 -20.34
CA GLU A 39 -9.02 -27.59 -19.88
C GLU A 39 -9.13 -27.45 -18.36
N THR A 40 -10.19 -27.99 -17.76
CA THR A 40 -10.44 -27.91 -16.31
C THR A 40 -9.30 -28.56 -15.50
N GLY A 41 -8.86 -29.74 -15.92
CA GLY A 41 -7.78 -30.48 -15.25
C GLY A 41 -6.42 -29.77 -15.38
N ILE A 42 -6.13 -29.20 -16.55
CA ILE A 42 -4.92 -28.38 -16.74
C ILE A 42 -4.96 -27.15 -15.85
N LYS A 43 -6.07 -26.41 -15.83
CA LYS A 43 -6.22 -25.20 -15.02
C LYS A 43 -6.06 -25.49 -13.53
N SER A 44 -6.71 -26.56 -13.05
CA SER A 44 -6.61 -27.01 -11.65
C SER A 44 -5.16 -27.29 -11.25
N LYS A 45 -4.39 -27.96 -12.12
CA LYS A 45 -2.97 -28.26 -11.85
C LYS A 45 -2.06 -27.03 -11.87
N LEU A 46 -2.33 -26.08 -12.76
CA LEU A 46 -1.60 -24.81 -12.81
C LEU A 46 -1.86 -24.00 -11.52
N LEU A 47 -3.10 -23.99 -11.03
CA LEU A 47 -3.53 -23.31 -9.80
C LEU A 47 -3.05 -24.00 -8.51
N ASN A 48 -2.65 -25.27 -8.56
CA ASN A 48 -2.16 -26.01 -7.40
C ASN A 48 -0.70 -25.61 -7.07
N LEU A 49 -0.54 -24.47 -6.40
CA LEU A 49 0.76 -23.85 -6.16
C LEU A 49 1.67 -24.65 -5.21
N ASP A 50 1.10 -25.47 -4.34
CA ASP A 50 1.83 -26.27 -3.35
C ASP A 50 2.55 -27.48 -3.94
N LYS A 51 2.21 -27.86 -5.17
CA LYS A 51 2.86 -28.94 -5.91
C LYS A 51 3.69 -28.42 -7.08
N PRO A 52 4.74 -29.14 -7.52
CA PRO A 52 5.41 -28.82 -8.77
C PRO A 52 4.42 -28.87 -9.93
N CYS A 53 4.73 -28.22 -11.04
CA CYS A 53 3.97 -28.34 -12.26
C CYS A 53 4.89 -28.80 -13.39
N TYR A 54 4.56 -29.95 -13.97
CA TYR A 54 5.29 -30.56 -15.07
C TYR A 54 4.45 -30.52 -16.33
N ILE A 55 5.06 -30.08 -17.42
CA ILE A 55 4.50 -30.16 -18.77
C ILE A 55 5.07 -31.40 -19.44
N ILE A 56 4.21 -32.34 -19.78
CA ILE A 56 4.58 -33.67 -20.26
C ILE A 56 4.11 -33.85 -21.69
N LYS A 57 4.93 -34.51 -22.51
CA LYS A 57 4.55 -35.03 -23.82
C LYS A 57 4.35 -36.55 -23.71
N VAL A 58 3.14 -37.02 -24.04
CA VAL A 58 2.84 -38.46 -24.14
C VAL A 58 2.21 -38.71 -25.50
N GLU A 59 2.81 -39.58 -26.31
CA GLU A 59 2.31 -39.94 -27.66
C GLU A 59 2.05 -38.73 -28.58
N GLY A 60 2.81 -37.65 -28.42
CA GLY A 60 2.64 -36.40 -29.18
C GLY A 60 1.51 -35.48 -28.69
N LYS A 61 0.90 -35.79 -27.54
CA LYS A 61 -0.05 -34.91 -26.83
C LYS A 61 0.68 -34.19 -25.70
N ILE A 62 0.38 -32.92 -25.50
CA ILE A 62 0.89 -32.13 -24.37
C ILE A 62 -0.15 -32.12 -23.25
N GLY A 63 0.27 -32.51 -22.05
CA GLY A 63 -0.54 -32.52 -20.83
C GLY A 63 0.21 -31.89 -19.66
N VAL A 64 -0.50 -31.70 -18.56
CA VAL A 64 0.05 -31.13 -17.31
C VAL A 64 -0.13 -32.13 -16.18
N THR A 65 0.86 -32.26 -15.30
CA THR A 65 0.75 -33.00 -14.04
C THR A 65 1.42 -32.27 -12.89
N ASN A 66 0.96 -32.56 -11.67
CA ASN A 66 1.60 -32.15 -10.43
C ASN A 66 2.36 -33.31 -9.74
N GLU A 67 2.36 -34.50 -10.33
CA GLU A 67 2.97 -35.71 -9.80
C GLU A 67 4.16 -36.13 -10.67
N GLY A 68 5.31 -36.40 -10.04
CA GLY A 68 6.50 -36.90 -10.71
C GLY A 68 7.62 -37.15 -9.71
N TYR A 69 8.44 -38.17 -9.95
CA TYR A 69 9.59 -38.49 -9.12
C TYR A 69 10.85 -38.67 -9.96
N LEU A 70 11.99 -38.28 -9.38
CA LEU A 70 13.32 -38.49 -9.96
C LEU A 70 13.61 -39.99 -9.96
N SER A 71 13.70 -40.59 -11.15
CA SER A 71 14.15 -41.96 -11.30
C SER A 71 15.65 -41.96 -11.53
N ALA A 72 16.41 -42.76 -10.77
CA ALA A 72 17.73 -43.18 -11.22
C ALA A 72 17.56 -43.93 -12.54
N TYR A 73 18.50 -43.72 -13.47
CA TYR A 73 18.49 -44.23 -14.85
C TYR A 73 18.18 -45.74 -14.89
N ASN A 74 16.93 -46.12 -15.14
CA ASN A 74 16.57 -47.53 -15.35
C ASN A 74 16.17 -47.73 -16.81
N GLN A 75 16.96 -48.54 -17.52
CA GLN A 75 16.86 -48.87 -18.94
C GLN A 75 15.65 -49.75 -19.30
N GLN A 76 14.52 -49.62 -18.61
CA GLN A 76 13.29 -50.31 -19.01
C GLN A 76 12.38 -49.33 -19.72
N LYS A 77 12.13 -49.60 -21.02
CA LYS A 77 11.15 -48.93 -21.87
C LYS A 77 9.75 -49.04 -21.25
N THR A 78 9.42 -48.15 -20.32
CA THR A 78 8.03 -47.83 -19.98
C THR A 78 7.57 -46.70 -20.88
N GLU A 79 6.28 -46.71 -21.20
CA GLU A 79 5.65 -45.87 -22.24
C GLU A 79 5.97 -44.37 -22.12
N GLN A 80 6.01 -43.72 -23.28
CA GLN A 80 6.79 -42.53 -23.62
C GLN A 80 6.25 -41.22 -23.01
N ALA A 81 6.44 -41.01 -21.71
CA ALA A 81 6.23 -39.71 -21.08
C ALA A 81 7.54 -38.91 -21.00
N GLU A 82 7.63 -37.84 -21.79
CA GLU A 82 8.78 -36.92 -21.80
C GLU A 82 8.42 -35.63 -21.04
N ILE A 83 9.23 -35.25 -20.05
CA ILE A 83 9.08 -33.94 -19.39
C ILE A 83 9.68 -32.87 -20.29
N ILE A 84 8.87 -31.88 -20.65
CA ILE A 84 9.30 -30.74 -21.48
C ILE A 84 9.72 -29.57 -20.60
N ILE A 85 8.92 -29.27 -19.57
CA ILE A 85 9.09 -28.10 -18.70
C ILE A 85 8.76 -28.52 -17.27
N ALA A 86 9.55 -28.05 -16.31
CA ALA A 86 9.29 -28.25 -14.89
C ALA A 86 9.35 -26.89 -14.18
N VAL A 87 8.35 -26.63 -13.32
CA VAL A 87 8.39 -25.51 -12.38
C VAL A 87 8.14 -26.02 -10.96
N PRO A 88 8.90 -25.55 -9.97
CA PRO A 88 8.75 -25.99 -8.60
C PRO A 88 7.41 -25.51 -7.99
N PRO A 89 7.02 -26.06 -6.82
CA PRO A 89 6.05 -25.41 -5.95
C PRO A 89 6.41 -23.94 -5.70
N ILE A 90 5.40 -23.10 -5.53
CA ILE A 90 5.58 -21.72 -5.08
C ILE A 90 4.58 -21.38 -3.99
N SER A 91 5.07 -21.05 -2.80
CA SER A 91 4.28 -20.47 -1.73
C SER A 91 4.22 -18.95 -1.89
N THR A 92 3.11 -18.35 -1.47
CA THR A 92 2.96 -16.89 -1.35
C THR A 92 3.99 -16.26 -0.42
N GLN A 93 4.54 -17.03 0.53
CA GLN A 93 5.61 -16.59 1.44
C GLN A 93 6.97 -16.41 0.75
N GLN A 94 7.13 -16.96 -0.45
CA GLN A 94 8.34 -16.79 -1.26
C GLN A 94 8.31 -15.49 -2.08
N LEU A 95 7.18 -14.80 -2.15
CA LEU A 95 7.09 -13.48 -2.76
C LEU A 95 7.60 -12.42 -1.78
N GLY A 96 8.55 -11.60 -2.21
CA GLY A 96 9.17 -10.56 -1.39
C GLY A 96 10.31 -11.09 -0.50
N ASP A 97 10.57 -10.38 0.59
CA ASP A 97 11.70 -10.65 1.49
C ASP A 97 11.24 -11.42 2.74
N ALA A 98 11.72 -12.65 2.92
CA ALA A 98 11.41 -13.49 4.09
C ALA A 98 11.80 -12.83 5.44
N ASN A 99 12.76 -11.91 5.44
CA ASN A 99 13.10 -11.14 6.64
C ASN A 99 12.00 -10.16 7.03
N PHE A 100 11.23 -9.61 6.07
CA PHE A 100 10.05 -8.79 6.38
C PHE A 100 9.02 -9.62 7.16
N LEU A 101 8.75 -10.84 6.68
CA LEU A 101 7.80 -11.78 7.29
C LEU A 101 8.20 -12.08 8.74
N LYS A 102 9.46 -12.48 8.94
CA LYS A 102 9.99 -12.81 10.26
C LYS A 102 10.04 -11.59 11.18
N PHE A 103 10.48 -10.44 10.67
CA PHE A 103 10.67 -9.22 11.48
C PHE A 103 9.34 -8.64 11.94
N HIS A 104 8.29 -8.67 11.11
CA HIS A 104 6.97 -8.15 11.45
C HIS A 104 5.99 -9.22 11.97
N GLY A 105 6.35 -10.51 11.92
CA GLY A 105 5.50 -11.61 12.38
C GLY A 105 4.28 -11.81 11.49
N VAL A 106 4.47 -11.69 10.17
CA VAL A 106 3.40 -11.69 9.16
C VAL A 106 3.52 -12.86 8.19
N LYS A 107 2.39 -13.32 7.63
CA LYS A 107 2.35 -14.44 6.67
C LYS A 107 2.64 -14.02 5.23
N TYR A 108 2.54 -12.72 4.91
CA TYR A 108 2.76 -12.18 3.57
C TYR A 108 3.73 -10.99 3.59
N ALA A 109 4.51 -10.84 2.52
CA ALA A 109 5.19 -9.59 2.16
C ALA A 109 4.18 -8.57 1.62
N TYR A 110 3.14 -8.29 2.40
CA TYR A 110 2.00 -7.46 2.04
C TYR A 110 1.60 -6.64 3.27
N ALA A 111 1.26 -5.37 3.06
CA ALA A 111 0.65 -4.54 4.07
C ALA A 111 -0.47 -3.66 3.49
N THR A 112 -1.34 -3.16 4.36
CA THR A 112 -2.25 -2.06 4.01
C THR A 112 -1.73 -0.75 4.60
N GLY A 113 -1.59 0.27 3.74
CA GLY A 113 -1.15 1.59 4.15
C GLY A 113 -2.23 2.32 4.93
N ALA A 114 -1.83 3.28 5.77
CA ALA A 114 -2.80 4.09 6.49
C ALA A 114 -3.66 4.92 5.55
N MET A 115 -4.93 5.03 5.91
CA MET A 115 -5.90 5.93 5.29
C MET A 115 -6.45 6.83 6.40
N ALA A 116 -6.25 8.14 6.27
CA ALA A 116 -6.45 9.13 7.33
C ALA A 116 -7.87 9.13 7.92
N GLN A 117 -8.05 9.82 9.05
CA GLN A 117 -9.33 10.00 9.73
C GLN A 117 -10.01 8.68 10.12
N GLY A 118 -9.22 7.62 10.39
CA GLY A 118 -9.73 6.31 10.76
C GLY A 118 -10.38 5.52 9.61
N ILE A 119 -10.15 5.90 8.34
CA ILE A 119 -10.60 5.10 7.19
C ILE A 119 -9.90 3.73 7.21
N ALA A 120 -8.60 3.70 7.50
CA ALA A 120 -7.93 2.48 7.94
C ALA A 120 -8.30 2.27 9.43
N SER A 121 -9.48 1.71 9.62
CA SER A 121 -10.17 1.57 10.91
C SER A 121 -9.54 0.50 11.80
N GLU A 122 -10.00 0.45 13.06
CA GLU A 122 -9.69 -0.68 13.93
C GLU A 122 -10.19 -2.00 13.36
N GLU A 123 -11.39 -2.04 12.77
CA GLU A 123 -11.94 -3.25 12.14
C GLU A 123 -11.03 -3.79 11.04
N LEU A 124 -10.52 -2.90 10.18
CA LEU A 124 -9.63 -3.26 9.09
C LEU A 124 -8.29 -3.79 9.63
N VAL A 125 -7.70 -3.10 10.60
CA VAL A 125 -6.43 -3.52 11.23
C VAL A 125 -6.60 -4.84 11.97
N ILE A 126 -7.70 -5.03 12.69
CA ILE A 126 -7.99 -6.24 13.46
C ILE A 126 -8.24 -7.43 12.52
N ALA A 127 -9.01 -7.24 11.45
CA ALA A 127 -9.29 -8.29 10.47
C ALA A 127 -7.99 -8.83 9.85
N LEU A 128 -7.12 -7.94 9.37
CA LEU A 128 -5.83 -8.31 8.80
C LEU A 128 -4.86 -8.89 9.82
N GLY A 129 -4.78 -8.28 11.01
CA GLY A 129 -3.86 -8.74 12.06
C GLY A 129 -4.19 -10.13 12.59
N LYS A 130 -5.48 -10.50 12.67
CA LYS A 130 -5.90 -11.87 13.01
C LYS A 130 -5.37 -12.89 12.01
N GLU A 131 -5.28 -12.49 10.75
CA GLU A 131 -4.72 -13.26 9.65
C GLU A 131 -3.21 -13.10 9.48
N LYS A 132 -2.52 -12.47 10.44
CA LYS A 132 -1.08 -12.19 10.36
C LYS A 132 -0.70 -11.39 9.12
N ILE A 133 -1.52 -10.43 8.71
CA ILE A 133 -1.23 -9.46 7.65
C ILE A 133 -1.05 -8.09 8.29
N LEU A 134 -0.01 -7.36 7.92
CA LEU A 134 0.28 -6.06 8.52
C LEU A 134 -0.71 -4.99 8.01
N SER A 135 -1.20 -4.16 8.92
CA SER A 135 -2.03 -3.00 8.60
C SER A 135 -1.69 -1.81 9.47
N SER A 136 -1.64 -0.63 8.87
CA SER A 136 -1.39 0.63 9.55
C SER A 136 -2.69 1.37 9.86
N PHE A 137 -2.97 1.61 11.14
CA PHE A 137 -4.15 2.38 11.57
C PHE A 137 -4.06 3.84 11.12
N GLY A 138 -5.19 4.36 10.63
CA GLY A 138 -5.37 5.71 10.06
C GLY A 138 -5.40 6.84 11.08
N ALA A 139 -4.33 7.04 11.85
CA ALA A 139 -4.30 8.04 12.93
C ALA A 139 -4.33 9.50 12.46
N GLY A 140 -3.90 9.78 11.23
CA GLY A 140 -3.79 11.14 10.68
C GLY A 140 -5.11 11.93 10.80
N GLY A 141 -5.05 13.08 11.47
CA GLY A 141 -6.18 14.00 11.65
C GLY A 141 -7.18 13.64 12.76
N LEU A 142 -6.97 12.53 13.48
CA LEU A 142 -7.75 12.17 14.66
C LEU A 142 -7.24 12.89 15.92
N SER A 143 -8.09 13.03 16.94
CA SER A 143 -7.68 13.56 18.24
C SER A 143 -6.87 12.53 19.04
N PRO A 144 -6.00 12.97 19.98
CA PRO A 144 -5.23 12.05 20.83
C PRO A 144 -6.10 11.03 21.57
N ALA A 145 -7.25 11.45 22.11
CA ALA A 145 -8.19 10.56 22.80
C ALA A 145 -8.77 9.48 21.86
N ARG A 146 -9.03 9.82 20.60
CA ARG A 146 -9.53 8.85 19.61
C ARG A 146 -8.44 7.85 19.20
N VAL A 147 -7.19 8.31 19.09
CA VAL A 147 -6.03 7.45 18.84
C VAL A 147 -5.80 6.51 20.02
N GLU A 148 -5.88 6.99 21.27
CA GLU A 148 -5.73 6.17 22.48
C GLU A 148 -6.80 5.07 22.55
N ALA A 149 -8.06 5.41 22.24
CA ALA A 149 -9.13 4.43 22.15
C ALA A 149 -8.87 3.35 21.07
N ALA A 150 -8.32 3.75 19.91
CA ALA A 150 -7.95 2.82 18.85
C ALA A 150 -6.81 1.87 19.28
N ILE A 151 -5.79 2.40 19.95
CA ILE A 151 -4.67 1.61 20.49
C ILE A 151 -5.20 0.53 21.43
N ASN A 152 -6.01 0.92 22.42
CA ASN A 152 -6.55 -0.02 23.40
C ASN A 152 -7.37 -1.12 22.72
N ARG A 153 -8.25 -0.77 21.77
CA ARG A 153 -9.08 -1.73 21.04
C ARG A 153 -8.25 -2.69 20.19
N ILE A 154 -7.30 -2.17 19.43
CA ILE A 154 -6.44 -2.98 18.55
C ILE A 154 -5.56 -3.91 19.37
N GLN A 155 -4.96 -3.43 20.47
CA GLN A 155 -4.13 -4.25 21.35
C GLN A 155 -4.91 -5.32 22.09
N GLN A 156 -6.15 -5.04 22.51
CA GLN A 156 -7.02 -6.05 23.10
C GLN A 156 -7.30 -7.18 22.12
N ALA A 157 -7.54 -6.88 20.85
CA ALA A 157 -7.80 -7.87 19.81
C ALA A 157 -6.52 -8.56 19.29
N LEU A 158 -5.38 -7.88 19.34
CA LEU A 158 -4.10 -8.30 18.78
C LEU A 158 -2.95 -8.09 19.80
N PRO A 159 -2.95 -8.80 20.94
CA PRO A 159 -1.97 -8.57 22.02
C PRO A 159 -0.52 -8.81 21.58
N GLN A 160 -0.32 -9.64 20.57
CA GLN A 160 0.99 -9.96 19.98
C GLN A 160 1.15 -9.41 18.55
N GLY A 161 0.24 -8.50 18.14
CA GLY A 161 0.17 -8.01 16.76
C GLY A 161 -0.14 -9.12 15.73
N PRO A 162 0.17 -8.87 14.44
CA PRO A 162 0.80 -7.66 13.90
C PRO A 162 -0.20 -6.50 13.73
N TYR A 163 0.27 -5.28 13.98
CA TYR A 163 -0.40 -4.03 13.59
C TYR A 163 0.65 -2.90 13.57
N ALA A 164 0.35 -1.84 12.84
CA ALA A 164 1.12 -0.60 12.85
C ALA A 164 0.17 0.60 13.10
N PHE A 165 0.75 1.73 13.49
CA PHE A 165 0.04 3.00 13.57
C PHE A 165 0.71 4.04 12.69
N ASN A 166 -0.09 4.86 12.00
CA ASN A 166 0.44 5.97 11.24
C ASN A 166 1.01 7.06 12.17
N LEU A 167 2.19 7.57 11.86
CA LEU A 167 2.69 8.85 12.35
C LEU A 167 2.78 9.80 11.16
N LEU A 168 1.84 10.74 11.10
CA LEU A 168 1.78 11.75 10.06
C LEU A 168 2.61 12.97 10.49
N HIS A 169 3.61 13.32 9.68
CA HIS A 169 4.42 14.49 9.94
C HIS A 169 3.57 15.77 9.91
N SER A 170 3.70 16.61 10.94
CA SER A 170 2.93 17.84 11.08
C SER A 170 3.87 19.03 11.33
N PRO A 171 4.58 19.54 10.30
CA PRO A 171 5.63 20.55 10.48
C PRO A 171 5.12 21.87 11.08
N SER A 172 3.86 22.23 10.77
CA SER A 172 3.23 23.43 11.32
C SER A 172 2.71 23.26 12.76
N GLU A 173 2.63 22.02 13.26
CA GLU A 173 2.06 21.70 14.59
C GLU A 173 2.88 20.58 15.29
N PRO A 174 4.19 20.81 15.60
CA PRO A 174 5.08 19.76 16.14
C PRO A 174 4.61 19.14 17.47
N ALA A 175 3.84 19.89 18.26
CA ALA A 175 3.27 19.41 19.52
C ALA A 175 2.25 18.27 19.32
N ILE A 176 1.52 18.26 18.18
CA ILE A 176 0.59 17.17 17.85
C ILE A 176 1.38 15.89 17.59
N GLU A 177 2.43 15.99 16.79
CA GLU A 177 3.31 14.86 16.48
C GLU A 177 3.97 14.30 17.75
N ARG A 178 4.45 15.20 18.63
CA ARG A 178 5.01 14.81 19.93
C ARG A 178 4.00 14.06 20.80
N GLY A 179 2.80 14.59 20.96
CA GLY A 179 1.75 13.97 21.78
C GLY A 179 1.35 12.57 21.26
N VAL A 180 1.37 12.36 19.94
CA VAL A 180 1.13 11.04 19.33
C VAL A 180 2.29 10.08 19.62
N VAL A 181 3.54 10.53 19.52
CA VAL A 181 4.71 9.71 19.88
C VAL A 181 4.70 9.31 21.36
N ASP A 182 4.38 10.25 22.25
CA ASP A 182 4.26 9.95 23.69
C ASP A 182 3.19 8.90 23.95
N LEU A 183 2.06 9.01 23.26
CA LEU A 183 0.98 8.03 23.35
C LEU A 183 1.43 6.64 22.86
N TYR A 184 2.15 6.57 21.74
CA TYR A 184 2.68 5.32 21.21
C TYR A 184 3.70 4.67 22.14
N LEU A 185 4.59 5.47 22.76
CA LEU A 185 5.55 4.97 23.73
C LEU A 185 4.88 4.49 25.03
N LYS A 186 3.92 5.27 25.56
CA LYS A 186 3.11 4.93 26.75
C LYS A 186 2.43 3.57 26.59
N HIS A 187 1.79 3.35 25.44
CA HIS A 187 1.05 2.12 25.15
C HIS A 187 1.88 1.04 24.45
N GLN A 188 3.19 1.24 24.30
CA GLN A 188 4.08 0.27 23.68
C GLN A 188 3.66 -0.13 22.26
N VAL A 189 3.16 0.81 21.46
CA VAL A 189 2.95 0.61 20.03
C VAL A 189 4.32 0.40 19.37
N ARG A 190 4.59 -0.82 18.91
CA ARG A 190 5.93 -1.25 18.46
C ARG A 190 6.21 -1.08 16.98
N THR A 191 5.24 -0.63 16.18
CA THR A 191 5.44 -0.44 14.74
C THR A 191 4.70 0.79 14.28
N VAL A 192 5.42 1.69 13.61
CA VAL A 192 4.90 2.94 13.07
C VAL A 192 5.14 3.02 11.57
N GLU A 193 4.11 3.44 10.83
CA GLU A 193 4.25 3.92 9.46
C GLU A 193 4.46 5.43 9.49
N ALA A 194 5.69 5.89 9.27
CA ALA A 194 6.04 7.31 9.23
C ALA A 194 5.76 7.87 7.83
N SER A 195 4.88 8.87 7.72
CA SER A 195 4.43 9.41 6.43
C SER A 195 4.43 10.94 6.37
N ALA A 196 4.52 11.50 5.16
CA ALA A 196 4.58 12.94 4.88
C ALA A 196 5.82 13.68 5.44
N PHE A 197 6.85 12.97 5.88
CA PHE A 197 8.10 13.57 6.34
C PHE A 197 8.87 14.23 5.19
N LEU A 198 9.29 15.48 5.40
CA LEU A 198 10.20 16.21 4.51
C LEU A 198 11.63 16.20 5.06
N ASP A 199 11.74 16.13 6.38
CA ASP A 199 12.97 15.97 7.14
C ASP A 199 12.73 15.04 8.32
N LEU A 200 13.80 14.58 8.97
CA LEU A 200 13.69 13.92 10.27
C LEU A 200 13.28 14.95 11.32
N SER A 201 12.24 14.63 12.08
CA SER A 201 11.86 15.35 13.30
C SER A 201 12.55 14.76 14.52
N ASP A 202 12.71 15.52 15.59
CA ASP A 202 13.14 14.98 16.89
C ASP A 202 12.20 13.87 17.40
N ASN A 203 10.90 13.94 17.09
CA ASN A 203 9.90 12.98 17.56
C ASN A 203 10.07 11.57 16.96
N ILE A 204 10.28 11.45 15.65
CA ILE A 204 10.53 10.13 15.03
C ILE A 204 11.85 9.51 15.51
N ILE A 205 12.88 10.33 15.75
CA ILE A 205 14.15 9.88 16.31
C ILE A 205 13.98 9.44 17.77
N TYR A 206 13.20 10.20 18.56
CA TYR A 206 12.83 9.82 19.91
C TYR A 206 12.12 8.46 19.95
N TYR A 207 11.09 8.27 19.13
CA TYR A 207 10.38 6.99 19.03
C TYR A 207 11.33 5.83 18.70
N ARG A 208 12.22 6.03 17.73
CA ARG A 208 13.22 5.03 17.34
C ARG A 208 14.17 4.67 18.48
N ALA A 209 14.85 5.68 19.03
CA ALA A 209 15.91 5.50 20.03
C ALA A 209 15.37 4.96 21.36
N ALA A 210 14.17 5.39 21.79
CA ALA A 210 13.53 4.90 23.01
C ALA A 210 13.22 3.39 22.97
N GLY A 211 13.17 2.80 21.77
CA GLY A 211 12.95 1.36 21.57
C GLY A 211 14.23 0.52 21.54
N LEU A 212 15.40 1.10 21.76
CA LEU A 212 16.69 0.40 21.65
C LEU A 212 17.16 -0.14 23.01
N SER A 213 17.66 -1.37 22.99
CA SER A 213 18.35 -2.02 24.11
C SER A 213 19.42 -2.99 23.61
N LEU A 214 20.20 -3.56 24.52
CA LEU A 214 21.03 -4.73 24.24
C LEU A 214 20.35 -5.99 24.77
N ASN A 215 20.41 -7.09 24.01
CA ASN A 215 19.96 -8.40 24.48
C ASN A 215 21.04 -9.08 25.36
N THR A 216 20.76 -10.29 25.85
CA THR A 216 21.70 -11.08 26.68
C THR A 216 23.00 -11.48 25.97
N ALA A 217 23.04 -11.39 24.64
CA ALA A 217 24.21 -11.62 23.81
C ALA A 217 24.93 -10.31 23.40
N ASN A 218 24.61 -9.18 24.03
CA ASN A 218 25.13 -7.84 23.70
C ASN A 218 24.87 -7.39 22.25
N GLN A 219 23.82 -7.91 21.61
CA GLN A 219 23.38 -7.46 20.28
C GLN A 219 22.29 -6.40 20.41
N ILE A 220 22.21 -5.49 19.43
CA ILE A 220 21.21 -4.42 19.40
C ILE A 220 19.82 -5.04 19.20
N GLU A 221 18.94 -4.82 20.17
CA GLU A 221 17.53 -5.17 20.10
C GLU A 221 16.71 -3.93 19.73
N ILE A 222 15.93 -4.06 18.65
CA ILE A 222 15.08 -2.99 18.12
C ILE A 222 13.62 -3.33 18.43
N LYS A 223 13.04 -2.67 19.45
CA LYS A 223 11.64 -2.89 19.85
C LYS A 223 10.67 -2.00 19.07
N ASN A 224 11.06 -0.75 18.81
CA ASN A 224 10.23 0.20 18.08
C ASN A 224 10.66 0.23 16.60
N LYS A 225 9.78 -0.27 15.75
CA LYS A 225 10.01 -0.47 14.32
C LYS A 225 9.43 0.68 13.51
N ILE A 226 10.14 1.10 12.46
CA ILE A 226 9.71 2.19 11.59
C ILE A 226 9.65 1.71 10.14
N ILE A 227 8.49 1.92 9.54
CA ILE A 227 8.25 1.82 8.09
C ILE A 227 8.11 3.25 7.58
N ALA A 228 9.11 3.78 6.88
CA ALA A 228 9.06 5.14 6.35
C ALA A 228 8.49 5.15 4.93
N LYS A 229 7.34 5.82 4.75
CA LYS A 229 6.68 5.95 3.45
C LYS A 229 7.11 7.25 2.76
N ILE A 230 7.78 7.12 1.63
CA ILE A 230 8.48 8.21 0.95
C ILE A 230 8.25 8.15 -0.57
N SER A 231 8.40 9.29 -1.24
CA SER A 231 8.36 9.37 -2.70
C SER A 231 9.62 10.03 -3.30
N ARG A 232 10.58 10.41 -2.47
CA ARG A 232 11.76 11.23 -2.84
C ARG A 232 13.04 10.64 -2.30
N ARG A 233 14.08 10.65 -3.13
CA ARG A 233 15.40 10.08 -2.81
C ARG A 233 16.05 10.82 -1.64
N GLU A 234 15.87 12.14 -1.56
CA GLU A 234 16.44 12.99 -0.51
C GLU A 234 15.87 12.65 0.88
N VAL A 235 14.59 12.30 0.96
CA VAL A 235 13.95 11.88 2.22
C VAL A 235 14.34 10.45 2.56
N ALA A 236 14.36 9.54 1.56
CA ALA A 236 14.81 8.16 1.76
C ALA A 236 16.22 8.09 2.34
N THR A 237 17.15 8.93 1.84
CA THR A 237 18.53 9.03 2.33
C THR A 237 18.61 9.30 3.82
N LYS A 238 17.65 10.05 4.39
CA LYS A 238 17.64 10.36 5.83
C LYS A 238 17.19 9.16 6.65
N PHE A 239 16.14 8.46 6.21
CA PHE A 239 15.63 7.29 6.92
C PHE A 239 16.52 6.05 6.79
N LEU A 240 17.29 5.96 5.70
CA LEU A 240 18.26 4.88 5.45
C LEU A 240 19.55 5.05 6.27
N GLN A 241 19.87 6.25 6.74
CA GLN A 241 21.04 6.54 7.55
C GLN A 241 20.75 6.42 9.06
N PRO A 242 21.79 6.44 9.92
CA PRO A 242 21.59 6.51 11.36
C PRO A 242 21.02 7.86 11.81
N ALA A 243 20.49 7.89 13.03
CA ALA A 243 19.96 9.10 13.61
C ALA A 243 21.05 10.18 13.76
N PRO A 244 20.79 11.46 13.42
CA PRO A 244 21.79 12.52 13.56
C PRO A 244 22.22 12.73 15.02
N THR A 245 23.53 12.70 15.29
CA THR A 245 24.12 12.90 16.63
C THR A 245 23.62 14.16 17.33
N LYS A 246 23.36 15.25 16.59
CA LYS A 246 22.84 16.50 17.15
C LYS A 246 21.47 16.30 17.81
N ILE A 247 20.55 15.61 17.13
CA ILE A 247 19.21 15.33 17.64
C ILE A 247 19.32 14.37 18.83
N LEU A 248 20.16 13.34 18.73
CA LEU A 248 20.36 12.39 19.83
C LEU A 248 20.87 13.06 21.11
N LYS A 249 21.86 13.96 21.01
CA LYS A 249 22.37 14.72 22.16
C LYS A 249 21.27 15.57 22.81
N GLN A 250 20.46 16.25 22.01
CA GLN A 250 19.33 17.04 22.51
C GLN A 250 18.31 16.17 23.25
N LEU A 251 18.02 14.97 22.74
CA LEU A 251 17.09 14.05 23.40
C LEU A 251 17.66 13.48 24.72
N VAL A 252 18.98 13.27 24.81
CA VAL A 252 19.66 12.88 26.06
C VAL A 252 19.63 14.03 27.06
N GLU A 253 19.94 15.26 26.65
CA GLU A 253 19.90 16.46 27.51
C GLU A 253 18.48 16.71 28.07
N GLN A 254 17.45 16.39 27.29
CA GLN A 254 16.05 16.46 27.72
C GLN A 254 15.62 15.28 28.62
N GLY A 255 16.48 14.29 28.84
CA GLY A 255 16.18 13.10 29.63
C GLY A 255 15.18 12.14 28.97
N LEU A 256 14.95 12.26 27.66
CA LEU A 256 13.98 11.44 26.93
C LEU A 256 14.53 10.07 26.55
N ILE A 257 15.84 9.99 26.31
CA ILE A 257 16.57 8.75 26.02
C ILE A 257 17.84 8.71 26.85
N THR A 258 18.39 7.50 27.04
CA THR A 258 19.67 7.29 27.71
C THR A 258 20.86 7.48 26.77
N GLU A 259 22.06 7.70 27.31
CA GLU A 259 23.30 7.73 26.53
C GLU A 259 23.55 6.41 25.77
N LEU A 260 23.18 5.28 26.38
CA LEU A 260 23.25 3.97 25.72
C LEU A 260 22.32 3.94 24.50
N GLN A 261 21.07 4.37 24.64
CA GLN A 261 20.12 4.42 23.53
C GLN A 261 20.60 5.31 22.39
N ALA A 262 21.15 6.49 22.71
CA ALA A 262 21.77 7.37 21.71
C ALA A 262 22.94 6.67 20.98
N SER A 263 23.86 6.05 21.73
CA SER A 263 25.00 5.31 21.18
C SER A 263 24.59 4.12 20.29
N LEU A 264 23.47 3.47 20.60
CA LEU A 264 22.91 2.40 19.77
C LEU A 264 22.24 2.95 18.50
N ALA A 265 21.56 4.09 18.59
CA ALA A 265 20.86 4.72 17.46
C ALA A 265 21.80 5.20 16.36
N GLU A 266 23.06 5.48 16.67
CA GLU A 266 24.11 5.83 15.68
C GLU A 266 24.60 4.61 14.85
N LYS A 267 24.25 3.38 15.26
CA LYS A 267 24.75 2.14 14.64
C LYS A 267 23.73 1.44 13.74
N ILE A 268 22.50 1.95 13.69
CA ILE A 268 21.38 1.34 12.96
C ILE A 268 20.71 2.40 12.08
N PRO A 269 20.00 2.01 11.01
CA PRO A 269 19.20 2.96 10.24
C PRO A 269 18.02 3.48 11.09
N VAL A 270 17.56 4.70 10.77
CA VAL A 270 16.36 5.28 11.38
C VAL A 270 15.13 4.41 11.10
N ALA A 271 14.96 3.95 9.85
CA ALA A 271 13.88 3.05 9.46
C ALA A 271 14.37 1.62 9.21
N ASP A 272 13.54 0.63 9.53
CA ASP A 272 13.80 -0.78 9.22
C ASP A 272 13.36 -1.12 7.79
N ASP A 273 12.34 -0.41 7.33
CA ASP A 273 11.69 -0.61 6.05
C ASP A 273 11.37 0.75 5.40
N ILE A 274 11.61 0.87 4.10
CA ILE A 274 11.18 2.00 3.28
C ILE A 274 10.03 1.54 2.41
N THR A 275 8.89 2.23 2.47
CA THR A 275 7.83 2.09 1.46
C THR A 275 8.00 3.18 0.42
N VAL A 276 8.32 2.79 -0.80
CA VAL A 276 8.35 3.70 -1.96
C VAL A 276 6.92 3.95 -2.43
N GLU A 277 6.40 5.14 -2.23
CA GLU A 277 5.05 5.53 -2.65
C GLU A 277 5.11 6.23 -4.01
N ALA A 278 4.65 5.51 -5.03
CA ALA A 278 4.45 5.99 -6.38
C ALA A 278 3.13 6.78 -6.52
N ASP A 279 2.58 6.88 -7.73
CA ASP A 279 1.24 7.43 -7.94
C ASP A 279 0.17 6.68 -7.11
N SER A 280 -0.53 7.42 -6.25
CA SER A 280 -1.40 6.87 -5.21
C SER A 280 -2.61 7.77 -4.95
N GLY A 281 -3.64 7.24 -4.27
CA GLY A 281 -4.77 8.04 -3.80
C GLY A 281 -4.38 8.91 -2.60
N GLY A 282 -4.96 10.11 -2.49
CA GLY A 282 -4.55 11.08 -1.47
C GLY A 282 -3.31 11.85 -1.89
N HIS A 283 -2.46 12.26 -0.95
CA HIS A 283 -1.25 13.02 -1.27
C HIS A 283 -0.29 12.19 -2.13
N THR A 284 0.08 12.71 -3.29
CA THR A 284 1.01 12.06 -4.19
C THR A 284 1.73 13.07 -5.08
N ASP A 285 2.98 12.74 -5.44
CA ASP A 285 3.78 13.44 -6.44
C ASP A 285 3.58 12.81 -7.85
N ASN A 286 2.65 11.86 -8.01
CA ASN A 286 2.32 11.13 -9.25
C ASN A 286 3.53 10.45 -9.92
N ARG A 287 4.46 9.92 -9.12
CA ARG A 287 5.70 9.32 -9.65
C ARG A 287 5.44 7.93 -10.25
N PRO A 288 6.01 7.61 -11.41
CA PRO A 288 5.92 6.26 -11.97
C PRO A 288 6.63 5.24 -11.08
N LEU A 289 5.91 4.20 -10.67
CA LEU A 289 6.43 3.12 -9.84
C LEU A 289 7.66 2.42 -10.45
N VAL A 290 7.60 2.17 -11.76
CA VAL A 290 8.66 1.51 -12.54
C VAL A 290 9.98 2.29 -12.63
N CYS A 291 9.95 3.59 -12.34
CA CYS A 291 11.15 4.43 -12.28
C CYS A 291 11.62 4.64 -10.83
N LEU A 292 10.67 4.86 -9.93
CA LEU A 292 10.97 5.25 -8.56
C LEU A 292 11.54 4.09 -7.73
N LEU A 293 10.97 2.88 -7.84
CA LEU A 293 11.42 1.73 -7.05
C LEU A 293 12.90 1.37 -7.33
N PRO A 294 13.35 1.19 -8.58
CA PRO A 294 14.76 0.92 -8.86
C PRO A 294 15.72 2.00 -8.33
N SER A 295 15.34 3.28 -8.43
CA SER A 295 16.16 4.39 -7.95
C SER A 295 16.37 4.38 -6.42
N ILE A 296 15.37 3.94 -5.66
CA ILE A 296 15.47 3.82 -4.20
C ILE A 296 16.16 2.51 -3.79
N LEU A 297 16.01 1.42 -4.55
CA LEU A 297 16.79 0.20 -4.35
C LEU A 297 18.29 0.46 -4.49
N GLU A 298 18.70 1.19 -5.53
CA GLU A 298 20.09 1.61 -5.74
C GLU A 298 20.59 2.47 -4.57
N LEU A 299 19.79 3.44 -4.12
CA LEU A 299 20.13 4.25 -2.93
C LEU A 299 20.32 3.36 -1.69
N ARG A 300 19.44 2.38 -1.46
CA ARG A 300 19.54 1.47 -0.32
C ARG A 300 20.85 0.71 -0.38
N ASP A 301 21.23 0.19 -1.54
CA ASP A 301 22.46 -0.57 -1.73
C ASP A 301 23.71 0.31 -1.52
N GLU A 302 23.71 1.55 -2.02
CA GLU A 302 24.78 2.53 -1.75
C GLU A 302 24.98 2.78 -0.25
N ILE A 303 23.89 3.01 0.49
CA ILE A 303 23.94 3.29 1.93
C ILE A 303 24.30 2.02 2.71
N GLN A 304 23.78 0.85 2.32
CA GLN A 304 24.15 -0.41 2.91
C GLN A 304 25.65 -0.69 2.76
N ASN A 305 26.25 -0.40 1.60
CA ASN A 305 27.69 -0.54 1.38
C ASN A 305 28.52 0.45 2.24
N LYS A 306 27.98 1.64 2.50
CA LYS A 306 28.63 2.66 3.34
C LYS A 306 28.61 2.31 4.83
N PHE A 307 27.48 1.83 5.35
CA PHE A 307 27.29 1.61 6.79
C PHE A 307 27.41 0.15 7.22
N SER A 308 27.32 -0.80 6.28
CA SER A 308 27.43 -2.23 6.52
C SER A 308 26.53 -2.73 7.66
N TYR A 309 25.27 -2.27 7.69
CA TYR A 309 24.32 -2.71 8.71
C TYR A 309 24.20 -4.24 8.72
N GLU A 310 24.13 -4.84 9.92
CA GLU A 310 23.94 -6.29 10.09
C GLU A 310 22.70 -6.79 9.35
N LYS A 311 21.63 -5.98 9.35
CA LYS A 311 20.38 -6.25 8.64
C LYS A 311 20.15 -5.13 7.63
N PRO A 312 20.20 -5.42 6.33
CA PRO A 312 19.89 -4.42 5.31
C PRO A 312 18.46 -3.89 5.46
N VAL A 313 18.30 -2.58 5.22
CA VAL A 313 16.97 -1.96 5.14
C VAL A 313 16.22 -2.54 3.95
N ARG A 314 14.95 -2.88 4.15
CA ARG A 314 14.10 -3.45 3.11
C ARG A 314 13.34 -2.34 2.39
N VAL A 315 13.17 -2.47 1.09
CA VAL A 315 12.45 -1.49 0.27
C VAL A 315 11.21 -2.16 -0.31
N GLY A 316 10.04 -1.80 0.20
CA GLY A 316 8.75 -2.16 -0.37
C GLY A 316 8.17 -1.05 -1.22
N VAL A 317 6.97 -1.25 -1.76
CA VAL A 317 6.34 -0.29 -2.67
C VAL A 317 4.83 -0.14 -2.45
N ALA A 318 4.34 1.09 -2.60
CA ALA A 318 2.96 1.49 -2.60
C ALA A 318 2.63 2.30 -3.86
N GLY A 319 1.34 2.48 -4.14
CA GLY A 319 0.86 3.24 -5.32
C GLY A 319 0.73 2.34 -6.55
N GLY A 320 -0.44 2.32 -7.17
CA GLY A 320 -0.73 1.46 -8.33
C GLY A 320 -0.88 -0.05 -8.05
N ILE A 321 -0.61 -0.54 -6.83
CA ILE A 321 -0.78 -1.96 -6.47
C ILE A 321 -2.25 -2.25 -6.13
N ALA A 322 -2.89 -3.05 -6.97
CA ALA A 322 -4.32 -3.33 -6.91
C ALA A 322 -4.73 -4.72 -7.41
N THR A 323 -3.87 -5.38 -8.18
CA THR A 323 -4.16 -6.65 -8.84
C THR A 323 -2.99 -7.63 -8.68
N PRO A 324 -3.22 -8.94 -8.85
CA PRO A 324 -2.16 -9.93 -8.95
C PRO A 324 -0.99 -9.52 -9.88
N GLN A 325 -1.32 -8.91 -11.02
CA GLN A 325 -0.34 -8.46 -12.02
C GLN A 325 0.54 -7.35 -11.46
N SER A 326 -0.07 -6.33 -10.86
CA SER A 326 0.68 -5.19 -10.28
C SER A 326 1.57 -5.63 -9.10
N ALA A 327 1.08 -6.54 -8.25
CA ALA A 327 1.87 -7.09 -7.16
C ALA A 327 3.04 -7.94 -7.66
N LEU A 328 2.80 -8.84 -8.63
CA LEU A 328 3.87 -9.61 -9.25
C LEU A 328 4.92 -8.69 -9.88
N ALA A 329 4.50 -7.68 -10.64
CA ALA A 329 5.43 -6.73 -11.26
C ALA A 329 6.32 -6.05 -10.23
N ALA A 330 5.76 -5.60 -9.10
CA ALA A 330 6.53 -5.03 -7.99
C ALA A 330 7.57 -6.01 -7.43
N PHE A 331 7.19 -7.26 -7.15
CA PHE A 331 8.13 -8.28 -6.68
C PHE A 331 9.22 -8.58 -7.71
N MET A 332 8.89 -8.65 -9.00
CA MET A 332 9.85 -8.85 -10.08
C MET A 332 10.85 -7.68 -10.23
N MET A 333 10.49 -6.48 -9.77
CA MET A 333 11.40 -5.32 -9.71
C MET A 333 12.24 -5.28 -8.42
N GLY A 334 12.06 -6.24 -7.50
CA GLY A 334 12.85 -6.34 -6.27
C GLY A 334 12.20 -5.73 -5.03
N ALA A 335 10.89 -5.46 -5.04
CA ALA A 335 10.19 -5.02 -3.83
C ALA A 335 10.24 -6.10 -2.74
N ALA A 336 10.64 -5.71 -1.53
CA ALA A 336 10.65 -6.58 -0.36
C ALA A 336 9.24 -6.91 0.15
N TYR A 337 8.29 -5.99 -0.07
CA TYR A 337 6.87 -6.14 0.23
C TYR A 337 6.05 -5.15 -0.61
N VAL A 338 4.75 -5.42 -0.74
CA VAL A 338 3.81 -4.52 -1.44
C VAL A 338 2.80 -3.91 -0.48
N VAL A 339 2.34 -2.71 -0.78
CA VAL A 339 1.36 -1.97 0.04
C VAL A 339 0.18 -1.54 -0.80
N THR A 340 -1.03 -1.82 -0.32
CA THR A 340 -2.28 -1.38 -0.94
C THR A 340 -2.93 -0.26 -0.13
N GLY A 341 -3.71 0.58 -0.81
CA GLY A 341 -4.39 1.73 -0.20
C GLY A 341 -5.81 1.87 -0.73
N SER A 342 -5.98 2.47 -1.92
CA SER A 342 -7.29 2.80 -2.49
C SER A 342 -8.27 1.62 -2.47
N ILE A 343 -7.85 0.42 -2.88
CA ILE A 343 -8.73 -0.77 -2.93
C ILE A 343 -9.31 -1.13 -1.55
N ASN A 344 -8.54 -0.90 -0.49
CA ASN A 344 -8.93 -1.23 0.88
C ASN A 344 -10.05 -0.31 1.37
N GLN A 345 -10.11 0.94 0.90
CA GLN A 345 -11.20 1.86 1.24
C GLN A 345 -12.57 1.37 0.72
N SER A 346 -12.60 0.54 -0.32
CA SER A 346 -13.84 -0.07 -0.82
C SER A 346 -14.29 -1.31 -0.05
N CYS A 347 -13.46 -1.80 0.89
CA CYS A 347 -13.76 -2.99 1.68
C CYS A 347 -14.72 -2.67 2.83
N ILE A 348 -15.47 -3.68 3.28
CA ILE A 348 -16.50 -3.51 4.29
C ILE A 348 -15.91 -3.05 5.63
N GLU A 349 -14.67 -3.42 5.94
CA GLU A 349 -14.01 -3.08 7.19
C GLU A 349 -13.56 -1.61 7.24
N ALA A 350 -13.42 -0.93 6.10
CA ALA A 350 -12.94 0.45 6.06
C ALA A 350 -13.91 1.42 6.76
N GLY A 351 -13.36 2.39 7.50
CA GLY A 351 -14.07 3.43 8.22
C GLY A 351 -14.58 4.55 7.30
N THR A 352 -15.34 4.19 6.27
CA THR A 352 -16.00 5.14 5.36
C THR A 352 -17.45 4.71 5.10
N SER A 353 -18.28 5.62 4.59
CA SER A 353 -19.71 5.37 4.43
C SER A 353 -20.02 4.30 3.37
N GLU A 354 -21.17 3.65 3.51
CA GLU A 354 -21.66 2.69 2.51
C GLU A 354 -21.80 3.33 1.12
N HIS A 355 -22.25 4.60 1.06
CA HIS A 355 -22.33 5.36 -0.18
C HIS A 355 -20.95 5.46 -0.86
N THR A 356 -19.91 5.83 -0.10
CA THR A 356 -18.54 5.92 -0.62
C THR A 356 -18.01 4.57 -1.08
N LYS A 357 -18.25 3.48 -0.34
CA LYS A 357 -17.85 2.11 -0.76
C LYS A 357 -18.51 1.70 -2.08
N ASN A 358 -19.81 1.98 -2.23
CA ASN A 358 -20.56 1.68 -3.45
C ASN A 358 -20.07 2.50 -4.64
N LEU A 359 -19.69 3.75 -4.41
CA LEU A 359 -19.16 4.62 -5.45
C LEU A 359 -17.75 4.18 -5.88
N LEU A 360 -16.89 3.81 -4.93
CA LEU A 360 -15.56 3.25 -5.20
C LEU A 360 -15.63 1.94 -5.99
N ALA A 361 -16.62 1.09 -5.74
CA ALA A 361 -16.82 -0.15 -6.50
C ALA A 361 -17.18 0.07 -7.98
N GLN A 362 -17.62 1.26 -8.35
CA GLN A 362 -17.98 1.64 -9.71
C GLN A 362 -16.89 2.47 -10.41
N ALA A 363 -15.82 2.86 -9.70
CA ALA A 363 -14.79 3.71 -10.25
C ALA A 363 -13.98 3.00 -11.34
N GLU A 364 -13.72 3.71 -12.43
CA GLU A 364 -12.80 3.29 -13.48
C GLU A 364 -11.43 3.97 -13.30
N MET A 365 -10.43 3.52 -14.05
CA MET A 365 -9.08 4.06 -13.93
C MET A 365 -9.03 5.57 -14.24
N ALA A 366 -9.88 6.03 -15.16
CA ALA A 366 -9.97 7.42 -15.59
C ALA A 366 -10.83 8.30 -14.66
N ASP A 367 -11.46 7.73 -13.63
CA ASP A 367 -12.41 8.41 -12.73
C ASP A 367 -11.74 9.13 -11.55
N VAL A 368 -10.43 9.39 -11.64
CA VAL A 368 -9.67 10.15 -10.65
C VAL A 368 -9.07 11.42 -11.24
N MET A 369 -8.74 12.38 -10.38
CA MET A 369 -8.01 13.60 -10.75
C MET A 369 -7.33 14.25 -9.53
N MET A 370 -6.39 15.15 -9.80
CA MET A 370 -5.76 15.97 -8.75
C MET A 370 -6.65 17.15 -8.35
N ALA A 371 -6.84 17.33 -7.05
CA ALA A 371 -7.57 18.45 -6.45
C ALA A 371 -6.72 19.13 -5.35
N PRO A 372 -6.93 20.42 -5.07
CA PRO A 372 -6.27 21.12 -3.96
C PRO A 372 -6.45 20.39 -2.62
N ALA A 373 -5.35 20.26 -1.88
CA ALA A 373 -5.36 19.70 -0.54
C ALA A 373 -5.80 20.74 0.50
N ALA A 374 -6.36 20.29 1.63
CA ALA A 374 -6.77 21.17 2.72
C ALA A 374 -5.56 21.67 3.53
N ASP A 375 -4.58 20.79 3.72
CA ASP A 375 -3.26 21.09 4.24
C ASP A 375 -2.39 21.68 3.12
N MET A 376 -1.61 22.71 3.46
CA MET A 376 -0.76 23.42 2.51
C MET A 376 -1.52 23.94 1.26
N PHE A 377 -2.82 24.21 1.40
CA PHE A 377 -3.69 24.77 0.35
C PHE A 377 -3.07 26.03 -0.26
N GLU A 378 -2.54 26.89 0.60
CA GLU A 378 -1.91 28.16 0.26
C GLU A 378 -0.67 27.97 -0.63
N MET A 379 -0.01 26.82 -0.53
CA MET A 379 1.18 26.44 -1.32
C MET A 379 0.82 25.71 -2.62
N GLY A 380 -0.47 25.48 -2.89
CA GLY A 380 -0.94 24.79 -4.09
C GLY A 380 -0.68 23.29 -4.11
N VAL A 381 -0.49 22.67 -2.94
CA VAL A 381 -0.39 21.22 -2.81
C VAL A 381 -1.70 20.57 -3.27
N LYS A 382 -1.57 19.44 -3.95
CA LYS A 382 -2.70 18.67 -4.48
C LYS A 382 -2.66 17.25 -3.96
N LEU A 383 -3.80 16.60 -4.04
CA LEU A 383 -4.02 15.19 -3.74
C LEU A 383 -4.91 14.56 -4.81
N GLN A 384 -4.81 13.24 -4.98
CA GLN A 384 -5.56 12.47 -5.96
C GLN A 384 -6.87 11.96 -5.37
N VAL A 385 -7.98 12.29 -6.03
CA VAL A 385 -9.35 12.04 -5.56
C VAL A 385 -10.21 11.47 -6.66
N LEU A 386 -11.27 10.77 -6.26
CA LEU A 386 -12.34 10.35 -7.16
C LEU A 386 -13.10 11.59 -7.68
N LYS A 387 -13.41 11.61 -8.98
CA LYS A 387 -14.28 12.62 -9.64
C LYS A 387 -15.61 12.07 -10.14
N ARG A 388 -15.80 10.76 -10.14
CA ARG A 388 -17.09 10.13 -10.45
C ARG A 388 -18.01 10.22 -9.25
N GLY A 389 -19.27 10.61 -9.48
CA GLY A 389 -20.31 10.68 -8.44
C GLY A 389 -20.11 11.78 -7.39
N THR A 390 -19.15 12.69 -7.57
CA THR A 390 -18.91 13.84 -6.70
C THR A 390 -18.39 15.03 -7.52
N LEU A 391 -18.75 16.25 -7.12
CA LEU A 391 -18.22 17.49 -7.69
C LEU A 391 -17.10 18.10 -6.86
N PHE A 392 -16.70 17.44 -5.75
CA PHE A 392 -15.64 17.92 -4.88
C PHE A 392 -14.38 18.36 -5.64
N PRO A 393 -13.80 17.58 -6.57
CA PRO A 393 -12.53 17.97 -7.19
C PRO A 393 -12.63 19.28 -7.98
N LEU A 394 -13.75 19.47 -8.69
CA LEU A 394 -14.04 20.68 -9.46
C LEU A 394 -14.30 21.88 -8.55
N ARG A 395 -15.08 21.69 -7.48
CA ARG A 395 -15.33 22.72 -6.47
C ARG A 395 -14.05 23.15 -5.76
N ALA A 396 -13.20 22.19 -5.39
CA ALA A 396 -11.90 22.46 -4.77
C ALA A 396 -10.96 23.23 -5.70
N GLN A 397 -10.89 22.87 -6.99
CA GLN A 397 -10.13 23.64 -7.99
C GLN A 397 -10.65 25.08 -8.10
N LYS A 398 -11.98 25.26 -8.12
CA LYS A 398 -12.59 26.59 -8.14
C LYS A 398 -12.22 27.43 -6.91
N LEU A 399 -12.21 26.84 -5.71
CA LEU A 399 -11.76 27.53 -4.49
C LEU A 399 -10.31 28.00 -4.63
N PHE A 400 -9.43 27.16 -5.19
CA PHE A 400 -8.04 27.53 -5.39
C PHE A 400 -7.85 28.62 -6.47
N GLU A 401 -8.63 28.58 -7.54
CA GLU A 401 -8.66 29.65 -8.56
C GLU A 401 -9.08 30.99 -7.94
N LEU A 402 -10.16 31.01 -7.15
CA LEU A 402 -10.61 32.20 -6.44
C LEU A 402 -9.51 32.69 -5.47
N TYR A 403 -8.89 31.78 -4.72
CA TYR A 403 -7.80 32.11 -3.81
C TYR A 403 -6.61 32.76 -4.54
N LYS A 404 -6.24 32.27 -5.72
CA LYS A 404 -5.13 32.85 -6.49
C LYS A 404 -5.45 34.22 -7.06
N ASN A 405 -6.69 34.43 -7.51
CA ASN A 405 -7.06 35.59 -8.32
C ASN A 405 -7.53 36.82 -7.51
N TYR A 406 -7.90 36.65 -6.24
CA TYR A 406 -8.46 37.72 -5.40
C TYR A 406 -7.72 37.82 -4.07
N ASP A 407 -7.52 39.02 -3.51
CA ASP A 407 -6.73 39.20 -2.29
C ASP A 407 -7.54 39.08 -0.98
N SER A 408 -8.85 39.18 -1.10
CA SER A 408 -9.80 39.00 0.00
C SER A 408 -11.08 38.31 -0.49
N ILE A 409 -11.94 37.89 0.44
CA ILE A 409 -13.27 37.36 0.07
C ILE A 409 -14.20 38.47 -0.46
N GLU A 410 -13.93 39.72 -0.06
CA GLU A 410 -14.67 40.91 -0.45
C GLU A 410 -14.36 41.33 -1.90
N ASP A 411 -13.18 40.97 -2.43
CA ASP A 411 -12.79 41.24 -3.83
C ASP A 411 -13.40 40.25 -4.84
N ILE A 412 -13.99 39.14 -4.37
CA ILE A 412 -14.62 38.14 -5.24
C ILE A 412 -15.90 38.74 -5.84
N PRO A 413 -16.10 38.72 -7.18
CA PRO A 413 -17.30 39.23 -7.82
C PRO A 413 -18.57 38.63 -7.21
N LEU A 414 -19.57 39.48 -6.95
CA LEU A 414 -20.81 39.08 -6.26
C LEU A 414 -21.46 37.84 -6.88
N ALA A 415 -21.50 37.72 -8.21
CA ALA A 415 -22.06 36.55 -8.88
C ALA A 415 -21.31 35.24 -8.58
N GLU A 416 -19.99 35.28 -8.40
CA GLU A 416 -19.17 34.11 -8.06
C GLU A 416 -19.25 33.81 -6.56
N ARG A 417 -19.31 34.84 -5.71
CA ARG A 417 -19.57 34.71 -4.28
C ARG A 417 -20.93 34.06 -4.01
N ASP A 418 -21.99 34.50 -4.68
CA ASP A 418 -23.33 33.92 -4.60
C ASP A 418 -23.35 32.43 -4.95
N LYS A 419 -22.66 32.03 -6.03
CA LYS A 419 -22.54 30.63 -6.42
C LYS A 419 -21.79 29.83 -5.36
N LEU A 420 -20.70 30.37 -4.82
CA LEU A 420 -19.90 29.74 -3.79
C LEU A 420 -20.74 29.47 -2.53
N GLU A 421 -21.46 30.47 -2.04
CA GLU A 421 -22.31 30.36 -0.86
C GLU A 421 -23.47 29.38 -1.06
N LYS A 422 -24.13 29.39 -2.23
CA LYS A 422 -25.29 28.52 -2.52
C LYS A 422 -24.91 27.08 -2.88
N GLN A 423 -23.86 26.88 -3.67
CA GLN A 423 -23.56 25.58 -4.29
C GLN A 423 -22.47 24.78 -3.59
N VAL A 424 -21.54 25.44 -2.89
CA VAL A 424 -20.37 24.81 -2.27
C VAL A 424 -20.48 24.87 -0.75
N LEU A 425 -20.52 26.08 -0.18
CA LEU A 425 -20.54 26.26 1.27
C LEU A 425 -21.92 25.91 1.85
N ARG A 426 -22.99 26.21 1.10
CA ARG A 426 -24.40 26.17 1.54
C ARG A 426 -24.64 27.01 2.80
N LYS A 427 -23.85 28.06 2.94
CA LYS A 427 -23.80 29.04 4.04
C LYS A 427 -23.17 30.33 3.49
N SER A 428 -23.46 31.45 4.13
CA SER A 428 -22.72 32.69 3.86
C SER A 428 -21.25 32.54 4.26
N LEU A 429 -20.37 33.31 3.61
CA LEU A 429 -18.95 33.34 3.97
C LEU A 429 -18.73 33.78 5.43
N GLU A 430 -19.55 34.71 5.92
CA GLU A 430 -19.53 35.19 7.31
C GLU A 430 -19.82 34.06 8.30
N ALA A 431 -20.85 33.26 8.05
CA ALA A 431 -21.20 32.14 8.93
C ALA A 431 -20.11 31.06 8.95
N VAL A 432 -19.48 30.77 7.80
CA VAL A 432 -18.33 29.85 7.73
C VAL A 432 -17.13 30.41 8.49
N TRP A 433 -16.91 31.73 8.41
CA TRP A 433 -15.84 32.38 9.15
C TRP A 433 -16.04 32.27 10.67
N GLU A 434 -17.25 32.51 11.18
CA GLU A 434 -17.57 32.37 12.61
C GLU A 434 -17.31 30.94 13.13
N GLU A 435 -17.72 29.92 12.37
CA GLU A 435 -17.42 28.53 12.69
C GLU A 435 -15.91 28.25 12.72
N THR A 436 -15.19 28.81 11.75
CA THR A 436 -13.74 28.65 11.63
C THR A 436 -13.02 29.29 12.81
N VAL A 437 -13.45 30.49 13.24
CA VAL A 437 -12.93 31.16 14.44
C VAL A 437 -13.20 30.33 15.69
N THR A 438 -14.41 29.82 15.85
CA THR A 438 -14.78 28.96 16.99
C THR A 438 -13.90 27.71 17.06
N TYR A 439 -13.70 27.03 15.92
CA TYR A 439 -12.87 25.83 15.82
C TYR A 439 -11.38 26.12 16.11
N LEU A 440 -10.82 27.18 15.52
CA LEU A 440 -9.42 27.54 15.73
C LEU A 440 -9.13 28.04 17.14
N SER A 441 -10.10 28.69 17.80
CA SER A 441 -9.94 29.16 19.18
C SER A 441 -9.71 28.00 20.16
N GLN A 442 -10.26 26.83 19.87
CA GLN A 442 -10.12 25.63 20.69
C GLN A 442 -8.85 24.81 20.37
N ARG A 443 -8.38 24.84 19.12
CA ARG A 443 -7.30 23.97 18.64
C ARG A 443 -5.97 24.67 18.41
N ASN A 444 -6.00 25.91 17.92
CA ASN A 444 -4.80 26.64 17.50
C ASN A 444 -5.06 28.17 17.56
N PRO A 445 -5.17 28.75 18.76
CA PRO A 445 -5.48 30.18 18.94
C PRO A 445 -4.43 31.09 18.30
N ASP A 446 -3.16 30.65 18.24
CA ASP A 446 -2.05 31.39 17.62
C ASP A 446 -2.24 31.60 16.11
N LYS A 447 -3.04 30.77 15.43
CA LYS A 447 -3.40 31.02 14.02
C LYS A 447 -4.33 32.22 13.89
N LEU A 448 -5.23 32.47 14.86
CA LEU A 448 -6.21 33.56 14.77
C LEU A 448 -5.55 34.94 14.84
N THR A 449 -4.50 35.08 15.65
CA THR A 449 -3.75 36.36 15.77
C THR A 449 -3.11 36.77 14.43
N LYS A 450 -2.72 35.80 13.60
CA LYS A 450 -2.14 36.04 12.26
C LYS A 450 -3.18 36.46 11.22
N VAL A 451 -4.47 36.20 11.45
CA VAL A 451 -5.54 36.48 10.47
C VAL A 451 -6.03 37.92 10.52
N VAL A 452 -5.96 38.57 11.67
CA VAL A 452 -6.54 39.91 11.91
C VAL A 452 -6.11 40.95 10.85
N ASN A 453 -4.87 40.85 10.35
CA ASN A 453 -4.33 41.75 9.33
C ASN A 453 -4.01 41.04 7.99
N ASN A 454 -4.62 39.89 7.72
CA ASN A 454 -4.35 39.11 6.51
C ASN A 454 -5.65 38.58 5.87
N PRO A 455 -6.31 39.40 5.02
CA PRO A 455 -7.54 39.02 4.32
C PRO A 455 -7.38 37.77 3.44
N LYS A 456 -6.19 37.57 2.86
CA LYS A 456 -5.86 36.39 2.06
C LYS A 456 -5.88 35.11 2.90
N LEU A 457 -5.31 35.18 4.11
CA LEU A 457 -5.31 34.07 5.06
C LEU A 457 -6.72 33.79 5.58
N LYS A 458 -7.53 34.83 5.85
CA LYS A 458 -8.96 34.67 6.18
C LYS A 458 -9.68 33.87 5.09
N MET A 459 -9.51 34.26 3.82
CA MET A 459 -10.07 33.54 2.68
C MET A 459 -9.60 32.08 2.61
N ALA A 460 -8.30 31.83 2.77
CA ALA A 460 -7.76 30.46 2.78
C ALA A 460 -8.41 29.60 3.87
N LEU A 461 -8.55 30.11 5.09
CA LEU A 461 -9.16 29.38 6.20
C LEU A 461 -10.64 29.05 5.95
N ILE A 462 -11.39 29.98 5.36
CA ILE A 462 -12.79 29.75 4.94
C ILE A 462 -12.86 28.65 3.87
N PHE A 463 -11.97 28.65 2.88
CA PHE A 463 -11.98 27.61 1.85
C PHE A 463 -11.54 26.25 2.40
N ARG A 464 -10.57 26.25 3.32
CA ARG A 464 -10.11 25.06 4.04
C ARG A 464 -11.18 24.44 4.93
N TRP A 465 -12.19 25.19 5.38
CA TRP A 465 -13.38 24.63 6.03
C TRP A 465 -14.07 23.61 5.12
N TYR A 466 -14.31 23.97 3.85
CA TYR A 466 -14.94 23.06 2.87
C TYR A 466 -14.03 21.87 2.58
N LEU A 467 -12.75 22.14 2.29
CA LEU A 467 -11.78 21.08 1.97
C LEU A 467 -11.63 20.10 3.13
N GLY A 468 -11.54 20.57 4.37
CA GLY A 468 -11.44 19.71 5.55
C GLY A 468 -12.71 18.91 5.85
N LEU A 469 -13.89 19.55 5.79
CA LEU A 469 -15.15 18.86 6.07
C LEU A 469 -15.58 17.90 4.96
N SER A 470 -15.20 18.13 3.71
CA SER A 470 -15.54 17.26 2.58
C SER A 470 -15.09 15.81 2.74
N SER A 471 -13.91 15.58 3.36
CA SER A 471 -13.45 14.24 3.72
C SER A 471 -14.31 13.63 4.84
N ARG A 472 -14.67 14.45 5.84
CA ARG A 472 -15.49 14.03 6.96
C ARG A 472 -16.91 13.64 6.51
N TRP A 473 -17.52 14.42 5.63
CA TRP A 473 -18.83 14.13 5.04
C TRP A 473 -18.85 12.77 4.35
N SER A 474 -17.81 12.46 3.56
CA SER A 474 -17.65 11.16 2.90
C SER A 474 -17.55 10.00 3.91
N ASN A 475 -16.74 10.16 4.95
CA ASN A 475 -16.51 9.11 5.94
C ASN A 475 -17.76 8.77 6.75
N PHE A 476 -18.51 9.78 7.18
CA PHE A 476 -19.73 9.60 7.97
C PHE A 476 -21.00 9.39 7.13
N GLY A 477 -20.96 9.69 5.84
CA GLY A 477 -22.14 9.60 4.98
C GLY A 477 -23.14 10.72 5.26
N GLU A 478 -22.65 11.96 5.34
CA GLU A 478 -23.48 13.15 5.57
C GLU A 478 -24.53 13.33 4.47
N LYS A 479 -25.80 13.08 4.81
CA LYS A 479 -26.91 13.14 3.86
C LYS A 479 -27.04 14.53 3.23
N GLY A 480 -27.22 14.55 1.91
CA GLY A 480 -27.32 15.78 1.13
C GLY A 480 -25.97 16.41 0.76
N ARG A 481 -24.84 15.90 1.28
CA ARG A 481 -23.48 16.34 0.92
C ARG A 481 -22.77 15.37 -0.02
N GLU A 482 -23.45 14.39 -0.62
CA GLU A 482 -22.86 13.34 -1.46
C GLU A 482 -22.03 13.93 -2.61
N MET A 483 -22.53 14.98 -3.26
CA MET A 483 -21.82 15.69 -4.35
C MET A 483 -20.61 16.53 -3.86
N ASP A 484 -20.41 16.64 -2.56
CA ASP A 484 -19.31 17.34 -1.91
C ASP A 484 -18.31 16.37 -1.25
N TYR A 485 -18.50 15.06 -1.40
CA TYR A 485 -17.60 14.07 -0.78
C TYR A 485 -16.21 14.12 -1.41
N GLN A 486 -15.21 14.35 -0.57
CA GLN A 486 -13.81 14.14 -0.92
C GLN A 486 -13.43 12.68 -0.62
N ILE A 487 -13.09 11.95 -1.68
CA ILE A 487 -12.73 10.53 -1.59
C ILE A 487 -11.34 10.37 -2.18
N TRP A 488 -10.35 10.10 -1.33
CA TRP A 488 -8.96 9.90 -1.75
C TRP A 488 -8.81 8.57 -2.48
N CYS A 489 -8.59 8.62 -3.79
CA CYS A 489 -8.59 7.43 -4.63
C CYS A 489 -7.63 7.62 -5.79
N GLY A 490 -6.77 6.64 -6.04
CA GLY A 490 -5.90 6.59 -7.21
C GLY A 490 -6.45 5.65 -8.29
N PRO A 491 -5.78 5.58 -9.46
CA PRO A 491 -6.20 4.74 -10.59
C PRO A 491 -6.21 3.24 -10.25
N ALA A 492 -5.49 2.84 -9.20
CA ALA A 492 -5.47 1.50 -8.64
C ALA A 492 -6.88 0.93 -8.37
N MET A 493 -7.84 1.76 -7.95
CA MET A 493 -9.23 1.30 -7.75
C MET A 493 -9.88 0.82 -9.06
N GLY A 494 -9.68 1.56 -10.15
CA GLY A 494 -10.20 1.17 -11.46
C GLY A 494 -9.62 -0.14 -11.94
N SER A 495 -8.30 -0.30 -11.85
CA SER A 495 -7.62 -1.56 -12.20
C SER A 495 -8.11 -2.74 -11.36
N PHE A 496 -8.38 -2.53 -10.06
CA PHE A 496 -9.00 -3.54 -9.21
C PHE A 496 -10.41 -3.89 -9.69
N ASN A 497 -11.25 -2.88 -9.93
CA ASN A 497 -12.63 -3.08 -10.39
C ASN A 497 -12.70 -3.83 -11.72
N ASP A 498 -11.79 -3.56 -12.66
CA ASP A 498 -11.69 -4.33 -13.92
C ASP A 498 -11.25 -5.78 -13.70
N TRP A 499 -10.33 -6.02 -12.77
CA TRP A 499 -9.87 -7.36 -12.43
C TRP A 499 -10.95 -8.19 -11.70
N VAL A 500 -11.75 -7.58 -10.83
CA VAL A 500 -12.82 -8.30 -10.11
C VAL A 500 -14.14 -8.36 -10.87
N ARG A 501 -14.26 -7.69 -12.02
CA ARG A 501 -15.48 -7.61 -12.82
C ARG A 501 -16.05 -9.00 -13.13
N GLY A 502 -17.34 -9.19 -12.85
CA GLY A 502 -18.04 -10.46 -13.04
C GLY A 502 -17.79 -11.50 -11.95
N SER A 503 -16.94 -11.22 -10.97
CA SER A 503 -16.77 -12.05 -9.76
C SER A 503 -17.60 -11.52 -8.58
N TYR A 504 -17.66 -12.30 -7.49
CA TYR A 504 -18.36 -11.91 -6.27
C TYR A 504 -17.85 -10.59 -5.66
N LEU A 505 -16.56 -10.27 -5.84
CA LEU A 505 -15.93 -9.01 -5.39
C LEU A 505 -16.35 -7.77 -6.21
N SER A 506 -17.12 -7.94 -7.29
CA SER A 506 -17.72 -6.80 -8.01
C SER A 506 -18.65 -6.00 -7.09
N ASP A 507 -19.38 -6.67 -6.20
CA ASP A 507 -20.21 -6.03 -5.18
C ASP A 507 -19.35 -5.57 -3.99
N SER A 508 -19.47 -4.31 -3.61
CA SER A 508 -18.77 -3.72 -2.46
C SER A 508 -19.07 -4.47 -1.16
N LYS A 509 -20.26 -5.07 -1.02
CA LYS A 509 -20.68 -5.80 0.18
C LYS A 509 -19.93 -7.11 0.38
N ASN A 510 -19.29 -7.62 -0.66
CA ASN A 510 -18.48 -8.83 -0.61
C ASN A 510 -16.98 -8.54 -0.48
N ARG A 511 -16.56 -7.27 -0.45
CA ARG A 511 -15.14 -6.90 -0.40
C ARG A 511 -14.64 -6.97 1.04
N HIS A 512 -14.15 -8.13 1.44
CA HIS A 512 -13.38 -8.30 2.67
C HIS A 512 -11.91 -7.99 2.42
N VAL A 513 -11.30 -7.15 3.26
CA VAL A 513 -9.89 -6.74 3.07
C VAL A 513 -8.91 -7.91 3.10
N VAL A 514 -9.23 -8.96 3.87
CA VAL A 514 -8.44 -10.20 3.94
C VAL A 514 -8.52 -10.97 2.62
N ASP A 515 -9.72 -11.13 2.05
CA ASP A 515 -9.92 -11.85 0.78
C ASP A 515 -9.20 -11.15 -0.37
N VAL A 516 -9.25 -9.81 -0.38
CA VAL A 516 -8.51 -9.00 -1.35
C VAL A 516 -7.01 -9.25 -1.24
N ALA A 517 -6.44 -9.24 -0.03
CA ALA A 517 -5.03 -9.52 0.19
C ALA A 517 -4.65 -10.95 -0.24
N ASN A 518 -5.45 -11.95 0.14
CA ASN A 518 -5.26 -13.35 -0.24
C ASN A 518 -5.26 -13.52 -1.76
N HIS A 519 -6.27 -12.99 -2.46
CA HIS A 519 -6.34 -13.11 -3.91
C HIS A 519 -5.18 -12.41 -4.63
N ILE A 520 -4.74 -11.24 -4.16
CA ILE A 520 -3.60 -10.55 -4.77
C ILE A 520 -2.33 -11.39 -4.60
N MET A 521 -2.05 -11.91 -3.40
CA MET A 521 -0.84 -12.69 -3.13
C MET A 521 -0.85 -14.06 -3.83
N THR A 522 -1.96 -14.80 -3.74
CA THR A 522 -2.12 -16.09 -4.44
C THR A 522 -2.09 -15.90 -5.95
N GLY A 523 -2.77 -14.87 -6.46
CA GLY A 523 -2.75 -14.54 -7.88
C GLY A 523 -1.35 -14.17 -8.37
N ALA A 524 -0.58 -13.41 -7.59
CA ALA A 524 0.79 -13.05 -7.95
C ALA A 524 1.69 -14.29 -8.04
N ALA A 525 1.58 -15.23 -7.09
CA ALA A 525 2.33 -16.49 -7.10
C ALA A 525 1.93 -17.37 -8.29
N PHE A 526 0.64 -17.45 -8.59
CA PHE A 526 0.14 -18.13 -9.78
C PHE A 526 0.67 -17.49 -11.06
N LEU A 527 0.61 -16.17 -11.20
CA LEU A 527 1.12 -15.48 -12.38
C LEU A 527 2.63 -15.64 -12.53
N TYR A 528 3.40 -15.70 -11.43
CA TYR A 528 4.83 -16.04 -11.49
C TYR A 528 5.04 -17.42 -12.12
N ARG A 529 4.31 -18.43 -11.64
CA ARG A 529 4.35 -19.79 -12.23
C ARG A 529 4.03 -19.75 -13.72
N ILE A 530 2.98 -19.06 -14.12
CA ILE A 530 2.59 -18.94 -15.53
C ILE A 530 3.69 -18.26 -16.35
N GLN A 531 4.30 -17.18 -15.86
CA GLN A 531 5.39 -16.52 -16.57
C GLN A 531 6.63 -17.40 -16.65
N SER A 532 6.97 -18.13 -15.59
CA SER A 532 8.08 -19.10 -15.61
C SER A 532 7.87 -20.18 -16.67
N LEU A 533 6.65 -20.72 -16.79
CA LEU A 533 6.30 -21.67 -17.86
C LEU A 533 6.41 -21.04 -19.25
N LYS A 534 5.95 -19.79 -19.43
CA LYS A 534 6.01 -19.07 -20.71
C LYS A 534 7.45 -18.76 -21.14
N ILE A 535 8.30 -18.34 -20.21
CA ILE A 535 9.73 -18.07 -20.46
C ILE A 535 10.46 -19.35 -20.85
N GLN A 536 10.07 -20.49 -20.28
CA GLN A 536 10.54 -21.82 -20.70
C GLN A 536 9.91 -22.29 -22.02
N GLY A 537 9.14 -21.44 -22.70
CA GLY A 537 8.65 -21.65 -24.06
C GLY A 537 7.25 -22.25 -24.16
N LEU A 538 6.51 -22.43 -23.06
CA LEU A 538 5.10 -22.85 -23.11
C LEU A 538 4.22 -21.71 -23.64
N GLN A 539 3.54 -21.98 -24.74
CA GLN A 539 2.45 -21.13 -25.24
C GLN A 539 1.11 -21.75 -24.85
N MET A 540 0.22 -20.93 -24.31
CA MET A 540 -1.10 -21.36 -23.84
C MET A 540 -2.15 -20.26 -24.08
N PRO A 541 -3.42 -20.63 -24.31
CA PRO A 541 -4.54 -19.69 -24.30
C PRO A 541 -4.66 -18.87 -23.00
N ALA A 542 -5.33 -17.71 -23.10
CA ALA A 542 -5.54 -16.81 -21.97
C ALA A 542 -6.29 -17.48 -20.80
N SER A 543 -7.27 -18.36 -21.09
CA SER A 543 -8.09 -19.06 -20.08
C SER A 543 -7.24 -19.84 -19.06
N TYR A 544 -6.12 -20.42 -19.49
CA TYR A 544 -5.17 -21.07 -18.59
C TYR A 544 -4.36 -20.10 -17.75
N SER A 545 -4.00 -18.95 -18.30
CA SER A 545 -3.09 -17.98 -17.65
C SER A 545 -3.76 -16.94 -16.75
N GLU A 546 -5.09 -16.85 -16.78
CA GLU A 546 -5.83 -15.80 -16.07
C GLU A 546 -6.14 -16.17 -14.62
N TYR A 547 -5.89 -15.27 -13.66
CA TYR A 547 -6.35 -15.43 -12.28
C TYR A 547 -7.53 -14.51 -12.02
N ARG A 548 -8.68 -15.09 -11.65
CA ARG A 548 -9.88 -14.37 -11.24
C ARG A 548 -10.24 -14.71 -9.80
N PRO A 549 -10.82 -13.78 -9.02
CA PRO A 549 -11.31 -14.07 -7.69
C PRO A 549 -12.35 -15.20 -7.72
N PHE A 550 -12.24 -16.11 -6.76
CA PHE A 550 -13.16 -17.21 -6.50
C PHE A 550 -13.42 -17.28 -5.00
N ASN A 551 -14.56 -17.82 -4.58
CA ASN A 551 -14.87 -17.89 -3.16
C ASN A 551 -13.95 -18.92 -2.48
N PHE A 552 -13.19 -18.51 -1.46
CA PHE A 552 -12.43 -19.45 -0.61
C PHE A 552 -13.47 -20.18 0.25
N GLN A 553 -13.85 -21.39 -0.16
CA GLN A 553 -14.80 -22.22 0.62
C GLN A 553 -14.23 -22.61 1.98
#